data_AF-A0A2V7WJL5-F1
#
_entry.id   AF-A0A2V7WJL5-F1
#
_cell.length_a   1.000
_cell.length_b   1.000
_cell.length_c   1.000
_cell.angle_alpha   90.00
_cell.angle_beta   90.00
_cell.angle_gamma   90.00
#
_symmetry.space_group_name_H-M   'P 1'
#
loop_
_entity.id
_entity.type
_entity.pdbx_description
1 polymer ?
#
loop_
_entity_poly.entity_id
_entity_poly.type
_entity_poly.pdbx_seq_one_letter_code
_entity_poly.pdbx_strand_id
1 'polypeptide(L)'
;MTPTRLLRSSVLLLILIAAGCTSSKPVDMKEPRRVVGTENDVRVDAEVYGDKLAPNVTLPLKYDITNHRPLTILIADLLPESSYDPETHTVTVTIGAEIPGEHFLPRLIPIQPGEKKSFSTAVRVVIVTNPSSPWMPRPNALRLKINFLGDPKPFEQLVAIPERALHDPQLAEKLFPKWVEGNETVITNTLPMRWQAVTEEPTPVTTPARRRRGT
;
A
#
# COMPACT_ATOMS: atom_id res chain seq x y z
N MET A 1 -73.09 20.10 -40.42
CA MET A 1 -73.81 19.36 -39.37
C MET A 1 -72.81 18.72 -38.43
N THR A 2 -72.65 19.30 -37.24
CA THR A 2 -72.13 18.71 -35.98
C THR A 2 -73.15 17.70 -35.41
N PRO A 3 -72.78 16.70 -34.57
CA PRO A 3 -72.34 16.88 -33.17
C PRO A 3 -71.13 16.01 -32.74
N THR A 4 -70.10 16.53 -32.05
CA THR A 4 -69.86 16.58 -30.57
C THR A 4 -70.01 15.29 -29.75
N ARG A 5 -68.89 14.85 -29.13
CA ARG A 5 -68.66 14.50 -27.69
C ARG A 5 -67.18 14.07 -27.53
N LEU A 6 -66.27 14.89 -26.98
CA LEU A 6 -65.91 15.05 -25.55
C LEU A 6 -65.81 13.74 -24.77
N LEU A 7 -64.58 13.33 -24.40
CA LEU A 7 -64.21 13.12 -23.00
C LEU A 7 -62.69 13.16 -22.80
N ARG A 8 -62.32 13.61 -21.61
CA ARG A 8 -61.01 14.04 -21.11
C ARG A 8 -60.08 12.85 -20.82
N SER A 9 -58.78 13.03 -21.04
CA SER A 9 -57.73 12.34 -20.26
C SER A 9 -56.44 13.15 -20.39
N SER A 10 -56.13 14.02 -19.44
CA SER A 10 -55.37 13.73 -18.21
C SER A 10 -53.87 13.88 -18.42
N VAL A 11 -53.39 15.06 -17.99
CA VAL A 11 -52.17 15.30 -17.20
C VAL A 11 -50.83 14.91 -17.83
N LEU A 12 -50.13 15.95 -18.28
CA LEU A 12 -48.66 16.03 -18.33
C LEU A 12 -48.05 15.57 -16.98
N LEU A 13 -47.19 14.57 -16.99
CA LEU A 13 -46.07 14.48 -16.05
C LEU A 13 -45.02 13.46 -16.55
N LEU A 14 -44.22 13.84 -17.55
CA LEU A 14 -42.97 13.12 -17.83
C LEU A 14 -41.93 13.59 -16.82
N ILE A 15 -41.77 12.75 -15.81
CA ILE A 15 -40.82 12.83 -14.71
C ILE A 15 -39.42 13.10 -15.26
N LEU A 16 -38.89 14.30 -14.95
CA LEU A 16 -37.46 14.58 -14.98
C LEU A 16 -36.75 13.50 -14.15
N ILE A 17 -36.07 12.58 -14.81
CA ILE A 17 -35.03 11.76 -14.17
C ILE A 17 -33.86 12.72 -13.93
N ALA A 18 -33.95 13.45 -12.81
CA ALA A 18 -32.87 14.27 -12.31
C ALA A 18 -31.65 13.37 -12.13
N ALA A 19 -30.56 13.80 -12.74
CA ALA A 19 -29.22 13.26 -12.58
C ALA A 19 -28.87 13.18 -11.10
N GLY A 20 -29.13 12.01 -10.50
CA GLY A 20 -28.57 11.60 -9.21
C GLY A 20 -27.12 11.17 -9.41
N CYS A 21 -26.29 12.03 -10.00
CA CYS A 21 -24.86 11.93 -9.77
C CYS A 21 -24.67 12.25 -8.28
N THR A 22 -24.54 11.20 -7.48
CA THR A 22 -24.07 11.29 -6.11
C THR A 22 -22.69 11.94 -6.15
N SER A 23 -22.68 13.28 -6.07
CA SER A 23 -21.51 14.04 -5.67
C SER A 23 -21.25 13.64 -4.22
N SER A 24 -20.52 12.54 -4.06
CA SER A 24 -19.81 12.27 -2.82
C SER A 24 -18.96 13.50 -2.57
N LYS A 25 -19.28 14.28 -1.52
CA LYS A 25 -18.43 15.38 -1.08
C LYS A 25 -16.98 14.91 -1.12
N PRO A 26 -16.02 15.68 -1.65
CA PRO A 26 -14.62 15.30 -1.60
C PRO A 26 -14.27 15.06 -0.14
N VAL A 27 -14.07 13.80 0.22
CA VAL A 27 -13.60 13.40 1.55
C VAL A 27 -12.30 14.15 1.78
N ASP A 28 -12.18 14.84 2.90
CA ASP A 28 -10.94 15.51 3.28
C ASP A 28 -9.85 14.44 3.46
N MET A 29 -8.81 14.50 2.62
CA MET A 29 -7.83 13.41 2.44
C MET A 29 -6.64 13.52 3.39
N LYS A 30 -6.78 14.30 4.46
CA LYS A 30 -5.73 14.50 5.47
C LYS A 30 -5.69 13.37 6.50
N GLU A 31 -6.74 12.56 6.60
CA GLU A 31 -6.84 11.52 7.62
C GLU A 31 -6.11 10.23 7.18
N PRO A 32 -5.23 9.67 8.04
CA PRO A 32 -4.58 8.40 7.76
C PRO A 32 -5.62 7.29 7.68
N ARG A 33 -5.42 6.38 6.73
CA ARG A 33 -6.33 5.23 6.56
C ARG A 33 -5.75 4.01 7.23
N ARG A 34 -6.56 3.39 8.09
CA ARG A 34 -6.13 2.31 8.96
C ARG A 34 -6.36 0.93 8.33
N VAL A 35 -5.37 0.06 8.43
CA VAL A 35 -5.48 -1.37 8.14
C VAL A 35 -4.98 -2.17 9.33
N VAL A 36 -5.58 -3.34 9.55
CA VAL A 36 -5.29 -4.20 10.69
C VAL A 36 -5.19 -5.63 10.20
N GLY A 37 -4.23 -6.37 10.76
CA GLY A 37 -4.08 -7.81 10.60
C GLY A 37 -3.78 -8.44 11.96
N THR A 38 -4.19 -9.68 12.16
CA THR A 38 -3.83 -10.44 13.36
C THR A 38 -3.69 -11.89 12.97
N GLU A 39 -2.46 -12.39 13.05
CA GLU A 39 -2.12 -13.78 12.74
C GLU A 39 -1.09 -14.26 13.76
N ASN A 40 -1.21 -15.53 14.15
CA ASN A 40 -0.32 -16.20 15.10
C ASN A 40 0.02 -15.35 16.33
N ASP A 41 -1.01 -14.77 16.98
CA ASP A 41 -0.89 -13.89 18.17
C ASP A 41 -0.01 -12.65 17.97
N VAL A 42 0.20 -12.21 16.74
CA VAL A 42 0.85 -10.93 16.41
C VAL A 42 -0.18 -10.05 15.72
N ARG A 43 -0.41 -8.87 16.29
CA ARG A 43 -1.31 -7.86 15.72
C ARG A 43 -0.52 -6.76 15.04
N VAL A 44 -0.88 -6.49 13.81
CA VAL A 44 -0.37 -5.36 13.02
C VAL A 44 -1.47 -4.34 12.87
N ASP A 45 -1.14 -3.08 13.11
CA ASP A 45 -2.04 -1.95 12.96
C ASP A 45 -1.32 -0.83 12.24
N ALA A 46 -1.78 -0.45 11.06
CA ALA A 46 -1.04 0.46 10.21
C ALA A 46 -1.91 1.59 9.65
N GLU A 47 -1.29 2.75 9.53
CA GLU A 47 -1.80 3.96 8.96
C GLU A 47 -1.10 4.22 7.62
N VAL A 48 -1.88 4.22 6.56
CA VAL A 48 -1.45 4.57 5.21
C VAL A 48 -1.84 6.01 4.93
N TYR A 49 -0.86 6.82 4.52
CA TYR A 49 -1.06 8.23 4.22
C TYR A 49 -1.26 8.40 2.72
N GLY A 50 -2.45 8.87 2.34
CA GLY A 50 -2.88 9.01 0.95
C GLY A 50 -3.92 7.97 0.53
N ASP A 51 -4.69 8.29 -0.52
CA ASP A 51 -5.74 7.42 -1.07
C ASP A 51 -5.48 7.00 -2.52
N LYS A 52 -4.38 7.46 -3.11
CA LYS A 52 -4.09 7.27 -4.53
C LYS A 52 -2.90 6.37 -4.76
N LEU A 53 -3.03 5.53 -5.76
CA LEU A 53 -1.94 4.80 -6.39
C LEU A 53 -1.67 5.43 -7.75
N ALA A 54 -0.38 5.58 -8.07
CA ALA A 54 0.08 6.05 -9.36
C ALA A 54 1.35 5.26 -9.73
N PRO A 55 1.76 5.27 -11.01
CA PRO A 55 3.08 4.77 -11.38
C PRO A 55 4.17 5.50 -10.58
N ASN A 56 5.04 4.74 -9.90
CA ASN A 56 6.17 5.27 -9.14
C ASN A 56 5.81 6.23 -7.99
N VAL A 57 4.75 5.93 -7.23
CA VAL A 57 4.37 6.73 -6.05
C VAL A 57 5.12 6.28 -4.79
N THR A 58 5.47 7.22 -3.91
CA THR A 58 5.96 6.91 -2.56
C THR A 58 4.83 7.07 -1.56
N LEU A 59 4.51 6.01 -0.80
CA LEU A 59 3.47 6.01 0.22
C LEU A 59 4.12 6.03 1.61
N PRO A 60 3.89 7.07 2.42
CA PRO A 60 4.26 7.06 3.83
C PRO A 60 3.38 6.09 4.61
N LEU A 61 4.00 5.33 5.52
CA LEU A 61 3.36 4.32 6.35
C LEU A 61 3.80 4.50 7.80
N LYS A 62 2.85 4.45 8.73
CA LYS A 62 3.14 4.17 10.13
C LYS A 62 2.50 2.86 10.50
N TYR A 63 3.18 2.05 11.29
CA TYR A 63 2.60 0.78 11.72
C TYR A 63 3.08 0.42 13.11
N ASP A 64 2.17 -0.20 13.85
CA ASP A 64 2.37 -0.72 15.17
C ASP A 64 2.30 -2.24 15.11
N ILE A 65 3.23 -2.89 15.81
CA ILE A 65 3.24 -4.33 15.95
C ILE A 65 3.11 -4.64 17.43
N THR A 66 2.06 -5.39 17.76
CA THR A 66 1.78 -5.85 19.12
C THR A 66 2.01 -7.35 19.18
N ASN A 67 2.92 -7.78 20.04
CA ASN A 67 3.21 -9.19 20.25
C ASN A 67 2.37 -9.73 21.42
N HIS A 68 1.37 -10.57 21.13
CA HIS A 68 0.57 -11.24 22.15
C HIS A 68 1.11 -12.62 22.55
N ARG A 69 2.23 -13.06 21.95
CA ARG A 69 2.86 -14.34 22.29
C ARG A 69 3.57 -14.30 23.64
N PRO A 70 3.81 -15.47 24.26
CA PRO A 70 4.67 -15.58 25.43
C PRO A 70 6.17 -15.48 25.10
N LEU A 71 6.55 -15.45 23.81
CA LEU A 71 7.93 -15.39 23.35
C LEU A 71 8.21 -14.10 22.56
N THR A 72 9.45 -13.62 22.62
CA THR A 72 9.93 -12.50 21.81
C THR A 72 9.89 -12.87 20.33
N ILE A 73 9.39 -11.96 19.49
CA ILE A 73 9.48 -12.07 18.03
C ILE A 73 10.56 -11.15 17.49
N LEU A 74 11.13 -11.49 16.33
CA LEU A 74 12.14 -10.66 15.67
C LEU A 74 11.64 -10.17 14.31
N ILE A 75 11.92 -8.91 13.99
CA ILE A 75 11.56 -8.31 12.70
C ILE A 75 12.81 -7.77 12.06
N ALA A 76 13.02 -8.06 10.78
CA ALA A 76 14.15 -7.49 10.06
C ALA A 76 13.94 -6.00 9.79
N ASP A 77 14.97 -5.22 10.07
CA ASP A 77 15.07 -3.80 9.74
C ASP A 77 15.41 -3.61 8.25
N LEU A 78 14.49 -4.04 7.39
CA LEU A 78 14.58 -3.94 5.95
C LEU A 78 13.70 -2.84 5.39
N LEU A 79 14.10 -2.32 4.23
CA LEU A 79 13.25 -1.41 3.48
C LEU A 79 12.02 -2.16 2.97
N PRO A 80 10.82 -1.58 3.06
CA PRO A 80 9.62 -2.19 2.50
C PRO A 80 9.73 -2.39 0.99
N GLU A 81 9.27 -3.54 0.53
CA GLU A 81 9.12 -3.84 -0.89
C GLU A 81 7.65 -3.80 -1.30
N SER A 82 7.37 -3.52 -2.57
CA SER A 82 6.02 -3.53 -3.11
C SER A 82 5.91 -4.44 -4.31
N SER A 83 4.86 -5.24 -4.37
CA SER A 83 4.49 -6.04 -5.55
C SER A 83 3.06 -5.71 -5.97
N TYR A 84 2.79 -5.84 -7.28
CA TYR A 84 1.45 -5.69 -7.83
C TYR A 84 0.97 -7.01 -8.41
N ASP A 85 -0.19 -7.47 -7.95
CA ASP A 85 -0.87 -8.64 -8.48
C ASP A 85 -2.00 -8.20 -9.44
N PRO A 86 -1.88 -8.49 -10.75
CA PRO A 86 -2.88 -8.11 -11.75
C PRO A 86 -4.16 -8.96 -11.69
N GLU A 87 -4.19 -10.10 -11.01
CA GLU A 87 -5.40 -10.91 -10.87
C GLU A 87 -6.32 -10.36 -9.78
N THR A 88 -5.73 -9.93 -8.66
CA THR A 88 -6.47 -9.37 -7.51
C THR A 88 -6.53 -7.84 -7.50
N HIS A 89 -5.90 -7.18 -8.47
CA HIS A 89 -5.77 -5.71 -8.56
C HIS A 89 -5.19 -5.07 -7.29
N THR A 90 -4.36 -5.82 -6.55
CA THR A 90 -3.89 -5.41 -5.23
C THR A 90 -2.38 -5.17 -5.23
N VAL A 91 -1.98 -4.03 -4.66
CA VAL A 91 -0.58 -3.79 -4.28
C VAL A 91 -0.34 -4.38 -2.90
N THR A 92 0.64 -5.27 -2.79
CA THR A 92 1.09 -5.80 -1.50
C THR A 92 2.38 -5.11 -1.13
N VAL A 93 2.40 -4.50 0.06
CA VAL A 93 3.61 -3.94 0.65
C VAL A 93 4.13 -4.92 1.68
N THR A 94 5.32 -5.47 1.44
CA THR A 94 5.95 -6.43 2.33
C THR A 94 7.01 -5.75 3.19
N ILE A 95 7.00 -6.06 4.49
CA ILE A 95 7.89 -5.48 5.50
C ILE A 95 8.42 -6.61 6.39
N GLY A 96 9.66 -6.48 6.86
CA GLY A 96 10.21 -7.35 7.90
C GLY A 96 11.06 -8.47 7.35
N ALA A 97 11.02 -9.63 8.00
CA ALA A 97 11.95 -10.75 7.79
C ALA A 97 11.75 -11.49 6.46
N GLU A 98 11.88 -10.81 5.33
CA GLU A 98 11.98 -11.48 4.03
C GLU A 98 13.26 -12.31 3.93
N ILE A 99 13.19 -13.36 3.11
CA ILE A 99 14.30 -14.29 2.90
C ILE A 99 15.52 -13.47 2.48
N PRO A 100 16.55 -13.35 3.33
CA PRO A 100 17.73 -12.61 2.97
C PRO A 100 18.38 -13.31 1.78
N GLY A 101 18.84 -12.55 0.78
CA GLY A 101 19.71 -13.11 -0.25
C GLY A 101 20.91 -13.82 0.41
N GLU A 102 21.54 -14.77 -0.29
CA GLU A 102 22.49 -15.74 0.28
C GLU A 102 23.69 -15.16 1.05
N HIS A 103 23.90 -13.84 1.07
CA HIS A 103 25.09 -13.20 1.63
C HIS A 103 24.81 -12.07 2.63
N PHE A 104 23.55 -11.70 2.87
CA PHE A 104 23.20 -10.49 3.64
C PHE A 104 22.26 -10.82 4.79
N LEU A 105 22.61 -10.40 6.01
CA LEU A 105 21.79 -10.62 7.19
C LEU A 105 21.34 -9.27 7.76
N PRO A 106 20.03 -8.96 7.76
CA PRO A 106 19.56 -7.69 8.27
C PRO A 106 19.60 -7.67 9.79
N ARG A 107 19.70 -6.46 10.34
CA ARG A 107 19.52 -6.24 11.77
C ARG A 107 18.12 -6.68 12.17
N LEU A 108 18.04 -7.36 13.31
CA LEU A 108 16.76 -7.81 13.85
C LEU A 108 16.33 -6.91 15.01
N ILE A 109 15.08 -6.47 14.96
CA ILE A 109 14.46 -5.67 15.99
C ILE A 109 13.59 -6.61 16.84
N PRO A 110 13.93 -6.79 18.13
CA PRO A 110 13.14 -7.63 19.02
C PRO A 110 11.87 -6.90 19.46
N ILE A 111 10.77 -7.64 19.55
CA ILE A 111 9.51 -7.20 20.16
C ILE A 111 9.14 -8.20 21.26
N GLN A 112 9.23 -7.76 22.51
CA GLN A 112 9.04 -8.58 23.69
C GLN A 112 7.58 -9.05 23.83
N PRO A 113 7.33 -10.12 24.61
CA PRO A 113 5.98 -10.53 24.98
C PRO A 113 5.16 -9.36 25.54
N GLY A 114 3.98 -9.11 24.98
CA GLY A 114 3.10 -8.00 25.36
C GLY A 114 3.55 -6.61 24.89
N GLU A 115 4.71 -6.48 24.24
CA GLU A 115 5.21 -5.19 23.75
C GLU A 115 4.43 -4.76 22.51
N LYS A 116 4.10 -3.45 22.48
CA LYS A 116 3.68 -2.74 21.28
C LYS A 116 4.82 -1.85 20.82
N LYS A 117 5.36 -2.10 19.61
CA LYS A 117 6.43 -1.29 19.02
C LYS A 117 5.93 -0.58 17.76
N SER A 118 6.22 0.71 17.66
CA SER A 118 5.79 1.58 16.56
C SER A 118 6.94 1.84 15.58
N PHE A 119 6.60 1.88 14.31
CA PHE A 119 7.53 2.08 13.20
C PHE A 119 6.97 3.14 12.23
N SER A 120 7.87 3.78 11.50
CA SER A 120 7.53 4.75 10.46
C SER A 120 8.47 4.56 9.29
N THR A 121 7.90 4.41 8.09
CA THR A 121 8.65 4.14 6.87
C THR A 121 7.92 4.73 5.66
N ALA A 122 8.53 4.62 4.49
CA ALA A 122 7.89 4.93 3.22
C ALA A 122 8.21 3.82 2.22
N VAL A 123 7.20 3.37 1.48
CA VAL A 123 7.36 2.37 0.43
C VAL A 123 7.28 3.05 -0.94
N ARG A 124 8.18 2.68 -1.85
CA ARG A 124 8.10 3.09 -3.24
C ARG A 124 7.31 2.04 -4.01
N VAL A 125 6.12 2.42 -4.46
CA VAL A 125 5.25 1.57 -5.26
C VAL A 125 5.60 1.71 -6.74
N VAL A 126 6.19 0.66 -7.30
CA VAL A 126 6.54 0.59 -8.72
C VAL A 126 5.55 -0.34 -9.42
N ILE A 127 4.63 0.25 -10.17
CA ILE A 127 3.67 -0.51 -10.99
C ILE A 127 4.02 -0.23 -12.44
N VAL A 128 4.41 -1.27 -13.16
CA VAL A 128 4.66 -1.19 -14.59
C VAL A 128 3.31 -1.24 -15.29
N THR A 129 2.78 -0.08 -15.64
CA THR A 129 1.56 0.02 -16.46
C THR A 129 1.86 0.60 -17.84
N ASN A 130 1.23 0.06 -18.89
CA ASN A 130 1.10 0.76 -20.17
C ASN A 130 -0.09 1.72 -20.09
N PRO A 131 0.12 3.05 -19.95
CA PRO A 131 -0.97 4.01 -19.78
C PRO A 131 -1.90 4.08 -21.00
N SER A 132 -1.45 3.61 -22.16
CA SER A 132 -2.25 3.59 -23.41
C SER A 132 -3.12 2.34 -23.56
N SER A 133 -2.96 1.31 -22.72
CA SER A 133 -3.76 0.09 -22.82
C SER A 133 -5.03 0.19 -21.95
N PRO A 134 -6.23 0.20 -22.55
CA PRO A 134 -7.49 0.21 -21.79
C PRO A 134 -7.78 -1.14 -21.12
N TRP A 135 -7.07 -2.20 -21.51
CA TRP A 135 -7.28 -3.58 -21.04
C TRP A 135 -6.36 -3.96 -19.88
N MET A 136 -5.45 -3.06 -19.48
CA MET A 136 -4.54 -3.37 -18.39
C MET A 136 -5.27 -3.25 -17.04
N PRO A 137 -5.25 -4.30 -16.20
CA PRO A 137 -5.83 -4.23 -14.87
C PRO A 137 -5.12 -3.15 -14.07
N ARG A 138 -5.91 -2.25 -13.47
CA ARG A 138 -5.42 -1.13 -12.66
C ARG A 138 -5.53 -1.51 -11.18
N PRO A 139 -4.52 -1.20 -10.36
CA PRO A 139 -4.62 -1.46 -8.95
C PRO A 139 -5.70 -0.60 -8.33
N ASN A 140 -6.50 -1.22 -7.47
CA ASN A 140 -7.61 -0.59 -6.76
C ASN A 140 -7.54 -0.83 -5.25
N ALA A 141 -6.45 -1.43 -4.79
CA ALA A 141 -6.31 -1.96 -3.45
C ALA A 141 -4.86 -1.96 -2.99
N LEU A 142 -4.65 -1.80 -1.68
CA LEU A 142 -3.37 -1.93 -1.00
C LEU A 142 -3.55 -2.88 0.18
N ARG A 143 -2.57 -3.73 0.46
CA ARG A 143 -2.49 -4.49 1.70
C ARG A 143 -1.06 -4.52 2.22
N LEU A 144 -0.90 -4.70 3.53
CA LEU A 144 0.40 -4.92 4.15
C LEU A 144 0.57 -6.40 4.46
N LYS A 145 1.80 -6.87 4.24
CA LYS A 145 2.30 -8.18 4.64
C LYS A 145 3.51 -7.95 5.54
N ILE A 146 3.44 -8.36 6.80
CA ILE A 146 4.57 -8.25 7.72
C ILE A 146 5.12 -9.64 7.99
N ASN A 147 6.41 -9.83 7.70
CA ASN A 147 7.16 -11.04 8.01
C ASN A 147 7.91 -10.88 9.33
N PHE A 148 7.94 -11.92 10.15
CA PHE A 148 8.66 -11.93 11.43
C PHE A 148 9.17 -13.33 11.74
N LEU A 149 10.20 -13.41 12.58
CA LEU A 149 10.75 -14.68 13.07
C LEU A 149 10.18 -14.96 14.46
N GLY A 150 9.54 -16.13 14.60
CA GLY A 150 8.89 -16.54 15.84
C GLY A 150 9.82 -17.03 16.95
N ASP A 151 10.99 -17.59 16.59
CA ASP A 151 12.01 -18.04 17.54
C ASP A 151 13.25 -17.14 17.46
N PRO A 152 13.60 -16.41 18.53
CA PRO A 152 14.76 -15.52 18.50
C PRO A 152 16.10 -16.25 18.64
N LYS A 153 16.13 -17.49 19.19
CA LYS A 153 17.36 -18.17 19.60
C LYS A 153 18.40 -18.33 18.48
N PRO A 154 18.04 -18.70 17.23
CA PRO A 154 19.03 -18.85 16.17
C PRO A 154 19.66 -17.52 15.75
N PHE A 155 19.02 -16.39 16.05
CA PHE A 155 19.34 -15.09 15.48
C PHE A 155 19.78 -14.05 16.50
N GLU A 156 20.08 -14.44 17.74
CA GLU A 156 20.49 -13.53 18.82
C GLU A 156 21.66 -12.62 18.40
N GLN A 157 22.61 -13.16 17.64
CA GLN A 157 23.75 -12.43 17.09
C GLN A 157 23.37 -11.27 16.15
N LEU A 158 22.18 -11.31 15.53
CA LEU A 158 21.66 -10.27 14.62
C LEU A 158 20.84 -9.20 15.32
N VAL A 159 20.48 -9.41 16.59
CA VAL A 159 19.74 -8.42 17.39
C VAL A 159 20.66 -7.27 17.82
N ALA A 160 21.93 -7.58 18.10
CA ALA A 160 22.88 -6.65 18.69
C ALA A 160 23.80 -5.94 17.68
N ILE A 161 23.60 -6.13 16.37
CA ILE A 161 24.49 -5.50 15.39
C ILE A 161 24.28 -3.98 15.36
N PRO A 162 25.35 -3.18 15.40
CA PRO A 162 25.26 -1.72 15.32
C PRO A 162 24.85 -1.25 13.91
N GLU A 163 25.22 -2.04 12.89
CA GLU A 163 24.93 -1.78 11.49
C GLU A 163 23.51 -2.24 11.13
N ARG A 164 22.93 -1.70 10.06
CA ARG A 164 21.60 -2.13 9.58
C ARG A 164 21.61 -3.54 9.02
N ALA A 165 22.77 -4.04 8.64
CA ALA A 165 22.95 -5.38 8.17
C ALA A 165 24.41 -5.80 8.21
N LEU A 166 24.62 -7.11 8.23
CA LEU A 166 25.92 -7.76 8.21
C LEU A 166 26.06 -8.53 6.89
N HIS A 167 27.19 -8.32 6.21
CA HIS A 167 27.55 -9.11 5.04
C HIS A 167 28.49 -10.25 5.46
N ASP A 168 27.94 -11.44 5.70
CA ASP A 168 28.67 -12.64 6.07
C ASP A 168 28.04 -13.86 5.39
N PRO A 169 28.61 -14.33 4.26
CA PRO A 169 28.07 -15.47 3.52
C PRO A 169 28.02 -16.78 4.32
N GLN A 170 29.00 -17.03 5.20
CA GLN A 170 29.05 -18.27 5.98
C GLN A 170 27.96 -18.27 7.05
N LEU A 171 27.77 -17.12 7.69
CA LEU A 171 26.69 -16.95 8.66
C LEU A 171 25.32 -16.99 7.99
N ALA A 172 25.20 -16.38 6.82
CA ALA A 172 23.96 -16.38 6.04
C ALA A 172 23.56 -17.80 5.64
N GLU A 173 24.48 -18.60 5.08
CA GLU A 173 24.23 -20.00 4.73
C GLU A 173 23.77 -20.83 5.94
N LYS A 174 24.36 -20.58 7.12
CA LYS A 174 23.98 -21.26 8.36
C LYS A 174 22.58 -20.86 8.86
N LEU A 175 22.24 -19.58 8.80
CA LEU A 175 20.98 -19.06 9.35
C LEU A 175 19.81 -19.18 8.38
N PHE A 176 20.08 -19.22 7.07
CA PHE A 176 19.05 -19.20 6.03
C PHE A 176 18.01 -20.32 6.17
N PRO A 177 18.38 -21.60 6.38
CA PRO A 177 17.37 -22.65 6.60
C PRO A 177 16.47 -22.37 7.80
N LYS A 178 17.06 -21.85 8.89
CA LYS A 178 16.32 -21.49 10.11
C LYS A 178 15.43 -20.29 9.90
N TRP A 179 15.86 -19.35 9.06
CA TRP A 179 15.07 -18.20 8.66
C TRP A 179 13.83 -18.65 7.89
N VAL A 180 14.01 -19.51 6.88
CA VAL A 180 12.90 -20.04 6.07
C VAL A 180 11.92 -20.83 6.93
N GLU A 181 12.42 -21.68 7.84
CA GLU A 181 11.58 -22.47 8.76
C GLU A 181 10.83 -21.61 9.78
N GLY A 182 11.46 -20.55 10.30
CA GLY A 182 10.93 -19.72 11.39
C GLY A 182 10.20 -18.46 10.93
N ASN A 183 10.14 -18.20 9.62
CA ASN A 183 9.49 -17.02 9.07
C ASN A 183 7.96 -17.19 9.04
N GLU A 184 7.29 -16.28 9.72
CA GLU A 184 5.85 -16.21 9.82
C GLU A 184 5.36 -14.87 9.24
N THR A 185 4.07 -14.80 8.95
CA THR A 185 3.48 -13.64 8.30
C THR A 185 2.24 -13.17 9.03
N VAL A 186 1.97 -11.86 8.98
CA VAL A 186 0.65 -11.27 9.23
C VAL A 186 0.24 -10.51 7.97
N ILE A 187 -0.95 -10.79 7.45
CA ILE A 187 -1.54 -10.05 6.34
C ILE A 187 -2.68 -9.15 6.87
N THR A 188 -2.69 -7.89 6.49
CA THR A 188 -3.77 -6.97 6.87
C THR A 188 -4.97 -7.11 5.96
N ASN A 189 -6.11 -6.57 6.40
CA ASN A 189 -7.22 -6.32 5.49
C ASN A 189 -6.78 -5.43 4.31
N THR A 190 -7.52 -5.56 3.21
CA THR A 190 -7.28 -4.75 2.02
C THR A 190 -7.86 -3.35 2.19
N LEU A 191 -7.07 -2.34 1.83
CA LEU A 191 -7.43 -0.95 1.78
C LEU A 191 -7.79 -0.53 0.35
N PRO A 192 -9.04 -0.14 0.05
CA PRO A 192 -9.40 0.30 -1.29
C PRO A 192 -8.65 1.58 -1.67
N MET A 193 -7.96 1.64 -2.79
CA MET A 193 -7.19 2.80 -3.26
C MET A 193 -7.68 3.27 -4.63
N ARG A 194 -7.56 4.56 -4.93
CA ARG A 194 -7.90 5.13 -6.24
C ARG A 194 -6.70 5.10 -7.17
N TRP A 195 -6.88 4.63 -8.39
CA TRP A 195 -5.85 4.77 -9.42
C TRP A 195 -5.84 6.19 -10.00
N GLN A 196 -4.68 6.84 -10.01
CA GLN A 196 -4.43 8.07 -10.74
C GLN A 196 -3.37 7.78 -11.81
N ALA A 197 -3.82 7.69 -13.06
CA ALA A 197 -2.90 7.76 -14.20
C ALA A 197 -2.23 9.13 -14.15
N VAL A 198 -0.90 9.18 -14.30
CA VAL A 198 -0.18 10.45 -14.46
C VAL A 198 -0.80 11.15 -15.67
N THR A 199 -1.59 12.18 -15.40
CA THR A 199 -1.89 13.18 -16.42
C THR A 199 -0.70 14.09 -16.34
N GLU A 200 0.16 14.09 -17.35
CA GLU A 200 1.10 15.21 -17.52
C GLU A 200 0.26 16.49 -17.42
N GLU A 201 0.50 17.31 -16.41
CA GLU A 201 0.04 18.69 -16.49
C GLU A 201 0.65 19.24 -17.79
N PRO A 202 -0.16 19.76 -18.73
CA PRO A 202 0.39 20.37 -19.93
C PRO A 202 1.30 21.49 -19.45
N THR A 203 2.60 21.33 -19.69
CA THR A 203 3.58 22.39 -19.43
C THR A 203 3.05 23.62 -20.13
N PRO A 204 2.83 24.76 -19.44
CA PRO A 204 2.35 25.94 -20.12
C PRO A 204 3.35 26.27 -21.22
N VAL A 205 2.87 26.24 -22.46
CA VAL A 205 3.68 26.54 -23.64
C VAL A 205 4.19 27.97 -23.45
N THR A 206 5.44 28.11 -23.05
CA THR A 206 6.13 29.40 -23.00
C THR A 206 6.17 29.92 -24.43
N THR A 207 5.21 30.78 -24.77
CA THR A 207 5.11 31.39 -26.08
C THR A 207 6.39 32.23 -26.28
N PRO A 208 7.21 32.00 -27.32
CA PRO A 208 8.41 32.79 -27.51
C PRO A 208 7.99 34.24 -27.80
N ALA A 209 8.41 35.15 -26.92
CA ALA A 209 8.19 36.57 -27.08
C ALA A 209 8.85 37.04 -28.39
N ARG A 210 8.03 37.38 -29.38
CA ARG A 210 8.44 37.95 -30.67
C ARG A 210 9.13 39.29 -30.41
N ARG A 211 10.46 39.26 -30.35
CA ARG A 211 11.35 40.41 -30.20
C ARG A 211 11.11 41.38 -31.37
N ARG A 212 10.38 42.47 -31.13
CA ARG A 212 10.31 43.63 -32.03
C ARG A 212 11.73 44.19 -32.17
N ARG A 213 12.33 44.02 -33.34
CA ARG A 213 13.58 44.69 -33.72
C ARG A 213 13.18 46.05 -34.30
N GLY A 214 13.54 47.12 -33.61
CA GLY A 214 13.44 48.49 -34.10
C GLY A 214 14.85 49.04 -34.32
N THR A 215 15.13 49.39 -35.57
CA THR A 215 15.98 50.49 -36.07
C THR A 215 15.66 50.63 -37.55
#